data_AF-A0A1X9MDQ9-F1
#
_entry.id   AF-A0A1X9MDQ9-F1
#
_cell.length_a   1.000
_cell.length_b   1.000
_cell.length_c   1.000
_cell.angle_alpha   90.00
_cell.angle_beta   90.00
_cell.angle_gamma   90.00
#
_symmetry.space_group_name_H-M   'P 1'
#
loop_
_entity.id
_entity.type
_entity.pdbx_description
1 polymer ?
#
loop_
_entity_poly.entity_id
_entity_poly.type
_entity_poly.pdbx_seq_one_letter_code
_entity_poly.pdbx_strand_id
1 'polypeptide(L)' 'MNVKIFEGFGHVLYEVTFALIPLLIFFLFFQFFVLKLPFKKLLDIFKGMFLTFWGLAFFLQGVHVGFLPAGEMVGTILG' A
#
# COMPACT_ATOMS: atom_id res chain seq x y z
N MET A 1 -20.13 -17.52 9.10
CA MET A 1 -19.66 -16.31 8.41
C MET A 1 -18.95 -16.72 7.13
N ASN A 2 -19.46 -16.34 5.96
CA ASN A 2 -18.71 -16.45 4.71
C ASN A 2 -17.87 -15.18 4.57
N VAL A 3 -16.65 -15.20 5.07
CA VAL A 3 -15.71 -14.08 4.94
C VAL A 3 -15.24 -14.03 3.49
N LYS A 4 -15.70 -13.05 2.74
CA LYS A 4 -15.26 -12.81 1.36
C LYS A 4 -13.97 -12.00 1.38
N ILE A 5 -12.85 -12.70 1.52
CA ILE A 5 -11.53 -12.10 1.78
C ILE A 5 -11.09 -11.08 0.72
N PHE A 6 -11.49 -11.24 -0.54
CA PHE A 6 -11.06 -10.36 -1.64
C PHE A 6 -12.15 -9.40 -2.13
N GLU A 7 -13.29 -9.34 -1.44
CA GLU A 7 -14.30 -8.33 -1.75
C GLU A 7 -13.73 -6.93 -1.47
N GLY A 8 -13.88 -6.01 -2.43
CA GLY A 8 -13.34 -4.65 -2.31
C GLY A 8 -11.83 -4.51 -2.55
N PHE A 9 -11.08 -5.58 -2.85
CA PHE A 9 -9.62 -5.51 -3.00
C PHE A 9 -9.14 -4.50 -4.06
N GLY A 10 -9.94 -4.28 -5.11
CA GLY A 10 -9.66 -3.25 -6.12
C GLY A 10 -9.60 -1.82 -5.54
N HIS A 11 -10.41 -1.51 -4.53
CA HIS A 11 -10.37 -0.23 -3.83
C HIS A 11 -9.07 -0.08 -3.04
N VAL A 12 -8.65 -1.14 -2.35
CA VAL A 12 -7.38 -1.16 -1.61
C VAL A 12 -6.19 -0.97 -2.55
N LEU A 13 -6.18 -1.64 -3.71
CA LEU A 13 -5.15 -1.43 -4.73
C LEU A 13 -5.11 0.03 -5.22
N TYR A 14 -6.29 0.66 -5.38
CA TYR A 14 -6.39 2.07 -5.76
C TYR A 14 -5.83 2.99 -4.67
N GLU A 15 -6.21 2.80 -3.40
CA GLU A 15 -5.68 3.57 -2.26
C GLU A 15 -4.16 3.48 -2.17
N VAL A 16 -3.60 2.27 -2.24
CA VAL A 16 -2.14 2.07 -2.18
C VAL A 16 -1.46 2.71 -3.38
N THR A 17 -2.03 2.60 -4.59
CA THR A 17 -1.49 3.26 -5.77
C THR A 17 -1.45 4.78 -5.56
N PHE A 18 -2.55 5.37 -5.12
CA PHE A 18 -2.65 6.81 -4.84
C PHE A 18 -1.68 7.26 -3.75
N ALA A 19 -1.45 6.43 -2.73
CA ALA A 19 -0.48 6.72 -1.68
C ALA A 19 0.98 6.70 -2.18
N LEU A 20 1.31 5.82 -3.12
CA LEU A 20 2.68 5.69 -3.65
C LEU A 20 3.02 6.68 -4.78
N ILE A 21 2.02 7.18 -5.52
CA ILE A 21 2.23 8.13 -6.63
C ILE A 21 3.05 9.36 -6.20
N PRO A 22 2.71 10.09 -5.11
CA PRO A 22 3.47 11.26 -4.68
C PRO A 22 4.93 10.93 -4.36
N LEU A 23 5.16 9.79 -3.70
CA LEU A 23 6.52 9.31 -3.38
C LEU A 23 7.32 9.04 -4.65
N LEU A 24 6.70 8.37 -5.64
CA LEU A 24 7.33 8.08 -6.92
C LEU A 24 7.64 9.37 -7.70
N ILE A 25 6.72 10.34 -7.72
CA ILE A 25 6.93 11.64 -8.36
C ILE A 25 8.12 12.37 -7.73
N PHE A 26 8.17 12.45 -6.40
CA PHE A 26 9.27 13.08 -5.68
C PHE A 26 10.60 12.37 -5.96
N PHE A 27 10.60 11.03 -5.92
CA PHE A 27 11.78 10.25 -6.23
C PHE A 27 12.28 10.53 -7.66
N LEU A 28 11.40 10.51 -8.66
CA LEU A 28 11.75 10.77 -10.05
C LEU A 28 12.30 12.19 -10.25
N PHE A 29 11.69 13.20 -9.60
CA PHE A 29 12.22 14.55 -9.60
C PHE A 29 13.68 14.58 -9.12
N PHE A 30 13.96 14.05 -7.93
CA PHE A 30 15.34 14.02 -7.41
C PHE A 30 16.26 13.14 -8.25
N GLN A 31 15.77 12.03 -8.80
CA GLN A 31 16.55 11.15 -9.65
C GLN A 31 17.09 11.87 -10.88
N PHE A 32 16.27 12.68 -11.57
CA PHE A 32 16.68 13.37 -12.79
C PHE A 32 17.55 14.60 -12.52
N PHE A 33 17.21 15.40 -11.51
CA PHE A 33 17.89 16.68 -11.28
C PHE A 33 19.10 16.58 -10.35
N VAL A 34 19.08 15.69 -9.36
CA VAL A 34 20.07 15.68 -8.26
C VAL A 34 20.86 14.37 -8.20
N LEU A 35 20.19 13.23 -8.06
CA LEU A 35 20.82 11.96 -7.69
C LEU A 35 21.54 11.26 -8.86
N LYS A 36 20.95 11.27 -10.07
CA LYS A 36 21.49 10.64 -11.28
C LYS A 36 21.99 9.20 -11.04
N LEU A 37 21.21 8.41 -10.30
CA LEU A 37 21.61 7.05 -9.94
C LEU A 37 21.79 6.15 -11.17
N PRO A 38 22.77 5.23 -11.16
CA PRO A 38 22.94 4.24 -12.22
C PRO A 38 21.73 3.31 -12.30
N PHE A 39 21.44 2.82 -13.51
CA PHE A 39 20.26 2.01 -13.81
C PHE A 39 20.07 0.79 -12.89
N LYS A 40 21.18 0.14 -12.48
CA LYS A 40 21.12 -0.97 -11.53
C LYS A 40 20.46 -0.58 -10.20
N LYS A 41 20.81 0.59 -9.65
CA LYS A 41 20.20 1.10 -8.40
C LYS A 41 18.72 1.46 -8.60
N LEU A 42 18.36 2.00 -9.78
CA LEU A 42 16.96 2.27 -10.11
C LEU A 42 16.13 0.98 -10.10
N LEU A 43 16.62 -0.08 -10.74
CA LEU A 43 15.95 -1.37 -10.73
C LEU A 43 15.74 -1.91 -9.32
N ASP A 44 16.74 -1.78 -8.44
CA ASP A 44 16.62 -2.22 -7.05
C ASP A 44 15.55 -1.43 -6.29
N ILE A 45 15.46 -0.12 -6.52
CA ILE A 45 14.40 0.73 -5.94
C ILE A 45 13.02 0.35 -6.47
N PHE A 46 12.85 0.15 -7.78
CA PHE A 46 11.57 -0.24 -8.35
C PHE A 46 11.11 -1.62 -7.89
N LYS A 47 12.02 -2.58 -7.73
CA LYS A 47 11.72 -3.88 -7.09
C LYS A 47 11.24 -3.69 -5.66
N GLY A 48 11.92 -2.84 -4.88
CA GLY A 48 11.51 -2.50 -3.53
C GLY A 48 10.10 -1.89 -3.51
N MET A 49 9.83 -0.91 -4.38
CA MET A 49 8.52 -0.28 -4.51
C MET A 49 7.41 -1.26 -4.89
N PHE A 50 7.69 -2.22 -5.78
CA PHE A 50 6.76 -3.28 -6.12
C PHE A 50 6.43 -4.18 -4.92
N LEU A 51 7.45 -4.57 -4.15
CA LEU A 51 7.24 -5.33 -2.91
C LEU A 51 6.46 -4.52 -1.87
N THR A 52 6.76 -3.22 -1.72
CA THR A 52 6.02 -2.32 -0.83
C THR A 52 4.57 -2.19 -1.25
N PHE A 53 4.27 -2.03 -2.54
CA PHE A 53 2.91 -1.96 -3.06
C PHE A 53 2.09 -3.19 -2.64
N TRP A 54 2.60 -4.39 -2.91
CA TRP A 54 1.90 -5.62 -2.56
C TRP A 54 1.82 -5.85 -1.05
N GLY A 55 2.89 -5.53 -0.31
CA GLY A 55 2.90 -5.60 1.14
C GLY A 55 1.81 -4.71 1.76
N LEU A 56 1.71 -3.46 1.31
CA LEU A 56 0.69 -2.52 1.77
C LEU A 56 -0.71 -2.96 1.35
N ALA A 57 -0.90 -3.43 0.11
CA ALA A 57 -2.21 -3.86 -0.37
C ALA A 57 -2.75 -5.05 0.42
N PHE A 58 -1.93 -6.08 0.65
CA PHE A 58 -2.36 -7.23 1.47
C PHE A 58 -2.52 -6.86 2.94
N PHE A 59 -1.66 -5.99 3.48
CA PHE A 59 -1.80 -5.49 4.85
C PHE A 59 -3.12 -4.74 5.05
N LEU A 60 -3.43 -3.77 4.20
CA LEU A 60 -4.67 -2.99 4.28
C LEU A 60 -5.91 -3.86 4.04
N GLN A 61 -5.86 -4.81 3.11
CA GLN A 61 -6.96 -5.76 2.93
C GLN A 61 -7.20 -6.58 4.21
N GLY A 62 -6.13 -7.06 4.86
CA GLY A 62 -6.23 -7.77 6.13
C GLY A 62 -6.80 -6.88 7.25
N VAL A 63 -6.43 -5.61 7.29
CA VAL A 63 -6.97 -4.63 8.24
C VAL A 63 -8.48 -4.42 8.00
N HIS A 64 -8.91 -4.19 6.76
CA HIS A 64 -10.32 -3.97 6.40
C HIS A 64 -11.21 -5.19 6.68
N VAL A 65 -10.72 -6.41 6.42
CA VAL A 65 -11.53 -7.62 6.59
C VAL A 65 -11.49 -8.16 8.02
N GLY A 66 -10.37 -8.00 8.73
CA GLY A 66 -10.17 -8.58 10.05
C GLY A 66 -10.25 -7.57 11.19
N PHE A 67 -9.29 -6.63 11.21
CA PHE A 67 -9.05 -5.77 12.37
C PHE A 67 -10.11 -4.68 12.55
N LEU A 68 -10.55 -4.04 11.46
CA LEU A 68 -11.54 -2.96 11.51
C LEU A 68 -12.91 -3.44 12.03
N PRO A 69 -13.53 -4.51 11.47
CA PRO A 69 -14.78 -5.04 12.00
C PRO A 69 -14.67 -5.51 13.45
N ALA A 70 -13.53 -6.13 13.81
CA ALA A 70 -13.28 -6.52 15.19
C ALA A 70 -13.22 -5.31 16.14
N GLY A 71 -12.52 -4.25 15.73
CA GLY A 71 -12.45 -3.00 16.47
C GLY A 71 -13.80 -2.32 16.64
N GLU A 72 -14.63 -2.28 15.59
CA GLU A 72 -15.99 -1.71 15.63
C GLU A 72 -16.90 -2.48 16.60
N MET A 73 -16.84 -3.82 16.60
CA MET A 73 -17.60 -4.64 17.57
C MET A 73 -17.19 -4.34 19.01
N VAL A 74 -15.89 -4.32 19.29
CA VAL A 74 -15.38 -3.98 20.63
C VAL A 74 -15.80 -2.56 21.02
N GLY A 75 -15.66 -1.60 20.12
CA GLY A 75 -16.07 -0.21 20.33
C GLY A 75 -17.56 -0.07 20.64
N THR A 76 -18.42 -0.86 19.99
CA THR A 76 -19.87 -0.86 20.24
C THR A 76 -20.25 -1.43 21.61
N ILE A 77 -19.42 -2.32 22.16
CA ILE A 77 -19.65 -2.95 23.47
C ILE A 77 -19.12 -2.08 24.62
N LEU A 78 -17.99 -1.41 24.41
CA LEU A 78 -17.25 -0.71 25.47
C LEU A 78 -17.41 0.82 25.45
N GLY A 79 -17.86 1.42 24.35
CA GLY A 79 -18.12 2.85 24.19
C GLY A 79 -19.58 3.21 24.47
#